data_AF-S9SA26-F1
#
_entry.id   AF-S9SA26-F1
#
_cell.length_a   1.000
_cell.length_b   1.000
_cell.length_c   1.000
_cell.angle_alpha   90.00
_cell.angle_beta   90.00
_cell.angle_gamma   90.00
#
_symmetry.space_group_name_H-M   'P 1'
#
loop_
_entity.id
_entity.type
_entity.pdbx_description
1 polymer ?
#
loop_
_entity_poly.entity_id
_entity_poly.type
_entity_poly.pdbx_seq_one_letter_code
_entity_poly.pdbx_strand_id
1 'polypeptide(L)'
;MNGLFIVVPMENKTFAIIDKLGGRDGAFAAMVSAGYRGELPALRMMISRGRLSADAMRALMVAADRSGIGYSAGDFVLTADQPGEAA
;
A
#
# COMPACT_ATOMS: atom_id res chain seq x y z
N MET A 1 17.35 -6.02 32.11
CA MET A 1 16.07 -6.23 31.38
C MET A 1 16.39 -6.08 29.89
N ASN A 2 16.56 -7.19 29.19
CA ASN A 2 16.86 -7.18 27.76
C ASN A 2 15.54 -7.09 26.99
N GLY A 3 15.14 -5.89 26.60
CA GLY A 3 14.03 -5.69 25.68
C GLY A 3 14.40 -6.27 24.32
N LEU A 4 13.75 -7.38 23.94
CA LEU A 4 13.84 -7.91 22.59
C LEU A 4 13.08 -6.94 21.67
N PHE A 5 13.79 -5.98 21.09
CA PHE A 5 13.25 -5.17 20.01
C PHE A 5 13.13 -6.07 18.78
N ILE A 6 11.93 -6.56 18.50
CA ILE A 6 11.63 -7.14 17.20
C ILE A 6 11.64 -5.95 16.22
N VAL A 7 12.80 -5.72 15.60
CA VAL A 7 12.89 -4.85 14.43
C VAL A 7 12.15 -5.61 13.33
N VAL A 8 10.84 -5.36 13.19
CA VAL A 8 10.10 -5.83 12.02
C VAL A 8 10.68 -5.07 10.83
N PRO A 9 11.35 -5.73 9.88
CA PRO A 9 11.90 -5.04 8.74
C PRO A 9 10.75 -4.31 8.02
N MET A 10 10.92 -3.00 7.80
CA MET A 10 10.02 -2.14 7.03
C MET A 10 9.77 -2.66 5.60
N GLU A 11 10.50 -3.69 5.18
CA GLU A 11 10.33 -4.44 3.93
C GLU A 11 8.95 -5.10 3.81
N ASN A 12 8.22 -5.31 4.91
CA ASN A 12 6.95 -6.05 4.92
C ASN A 12 5.68 -5.20 5.15
N LYS A 13 5.77 -3.86 5.17
CA LYS A 13 4.59 -2.99 5.33
C LYS A 13 4.17 -2.41 4.00
N THR A 14 3.13 -2.97 3.42
CA THR A 14 2.48 -2.45 2.21
C THR A 14 0.97 -2.39 2.44
N PHE A 15 0.27 -1.65 1.61
CA PHE A 15 -1.18 -1.55 1.69
C PHE A 15 -1.79 -2.84 1.14
N ALA A 16 -2.84 -3.37 1.77
CA ALA A 16 -3.46 -4.61 1.32
C ALA A 16 -3.98 -4.51 -0.13
N ILE A 17 -4.38 -3.32 -0.58
CA ILE A 17 -4.75 -3.09 -1.98
C ILE A 17 -3.60 -3.38 -2.96
N ILE A 18 -2.36 -3.07 -2.56
CA ILE A 18 -1.17 -3.32 -3.38
C ILE A 18 -0.92 -4.81 -3.49
N ASP A 19 -1.07 -5.56 -2.40
CA ASP A 19 -0.93 -7.02 -2.43
C ASP A 19 -1.99 -7.67 -3.30
N LYS A 20 -3.24 -7.23 -3.17
CA LYS A 20 -4.35 -7.69 -4.02
C LYS A 20 -4.07 -7.46 -5.50
N LEU A 21 -3.46 -6.32 -5.84
CA LEU A 21 -3.05 -5.98 -7.20
C LEU A 21 -1.83 -6.78 -7.71
N GLY A 22 -1.31 -7.75 -6.95
CA GLY A 22 -0.13 -8.53 -7.32
C GLY A 22 1.18 -7.92 -6.83
N GLY A 23 1.13 -7.25 -5.67
CA GLY A 23 2.28 -6.55 -5.09
C GLY A 23 2.58 -5.23 -5.81
N ARG A 24 3.74 -4.64 -5.52
CA ARG A 24 4.14 -3.32 -6.05
C ARG A 24 4.14 -3.29 -7.58
N ASP A 25 4.71 -4.32 -8.22
CA ASP A 25 4.81 -4.38 -9.68
C ASP A 25 3.44 -4.56 -10.34
N GLY A 26 2.57 -5.39 -9.76
CA GLY A 26 1.20 -5.56 -10.23
C GLY A 26 0.36 -4.28 -10.07
N ALA A 27 0.47 -3.60 -8.92
CA ALA A 27 -0.16 -2.31 -8.70
C ALA A 27 0.32 -1.24 -9.69
N PHE A 28 1.62 -1.18 -9.99
CA PHE A 28 2.16 -0.27 -10.99
C PHE A 28 1.67 -0.60 -12.40
N ALA A 29 1.67 -1.88 -12.79
CA ALA A 29 1.15 -2.30 -14.08
C ALA A 29 -0.34 -1.96 -14.24
N ALA A 30 -1.13 -2.20 -13.20
CA ALA A 30 -2.56 -1.87 -13.19
C ALA A 30 -2.79 -0.36 -13.30
N MET A 31 -2.02 0.47 -12.58
CA MET A 31 -2.08 1.93 -12.71
C MET A 31 -1.68 2.43 -14.10
N VAL A 32 -0.64 1.84 -14.70
CA VAL A 32 -0.23 2.16 -16.08
C VAL A 32 -1.36 1.84 -17.06
N SER A 33 -2.00 0.67 -16.92
CA SER A 33 -3.16 0.25 -17.73
C SER A 33 -4.38 1.16 -17.52
N ALA A 34 -4.52 1.72 -16.31
CA ALA A 34 -5.56 2.69 -15.97
C ALA A 34 -5.24 4.12 -16.44
N GLY A 35 -4.03 4.40 -16.94
CA GLY A 35 -3.63 5.72 -17.46
C GLY A 35 -2.86 6.60 -16.46
N TYR A 36 -2.54 6.10 -15.27
CA TYR A 36 -1.91 6.86 -14.17
C TYR A 36 -0.38 6.76 -14.17
N ARG A 37 0.25 7.01 -15.31
CA ARG A 37 1.72 6.92 -15.44
C ARG A 37 2.44 8.03 -14.66
N GLY A 38 1.83 9.20 -14.51
CA GLY A 38 2.42 10.36 -13.83
C GLY A 38 2.45 10.20 -12.30
N GLU A 39 1.59 9.34 -11.77
CA GLU A 39 1.36 9.14 -10.35
C GLU A 39 2.21 8.00 -9.77
N LEU A 40 2.89 7.22 -10.61
CA LEU A 40 3.78 6.13 -10.19
C LEU A 40 4.93 6.60 -9.27
N PRO A 41 5.64 7.71 -9.54
CA PRO A 41 6.71 8.18 -8.66
C PRO A 41 6.16 8.58 -7.28
N ALA A 42 4.98 9.21 -7.26
CA ALA A 42 4.30 9.57 -6.04
C ALA A 42 3.91 8.32 -5.25
N LEU A 43 3.33 7.30 -5.91
CA LEU A 43 2.99 6.03 -5.27
C LEU A 43 4.22 5.31 -4.72
N ARG A 44 5.33 5.24 -5.47
CA ARG A 44 6.60 4.63 -4.99
C ARG A 44 7.12 5.31 -3.73
N MET A 45 7.14 6.64 -3.72
CA MET A 45 7.55 7.43 -2.56
C MET A 45 6.60 7.23 -1.37
N MET A 46 5.29 7.15 -1.64
CA MET A 46 4.23 6.99 -0.65
C MET A 46 4.24 5.62 0.03
N ILE A 47 4.44 4.54 -0.74
CA ILE A 47 4.66 3.20 -0.20
C ILE A 47 5.88 3.18 0.71
N SER A 48 6.98 3.81 0.28
CA SER A 48 8.22 3.88 1.07
C SER A 48 8.06 4.67 2.37
N ARG A 49 7.16 5.67 2.38
CA ARG A 49 6.83 6.48 3.57
C ARG A 49 5.69 5.89 4.39
N GLY A 50 5.09 4.80 3.93
CA GLY A 50 3.89 4.22 4.50
C GLY A 50 2.77 5.26 4.66
N ARG A 51 2.42 6.00 3.60
CA ARG A 51 1.26 6.92 3.57
C ARG A 51 0.72 7.02 2.14
N LEU A 52 -0.60 6.90 1.93
CA LEU A 52 -1.24 7.17 0.63
C LEU A 52 -1.83 8.58 0.59
N SER A 53 -1.64 9.31 -0.51
CA SER A 53 -2.46 10.50 -0.79
C SER A 53 -3.83 10.11 -1.31
N ALA A 54 -4.78 11.05 -1.27
CA ALA A 54 -6.10 10.86 -1.88
C ALA A 54 -6.01 10.52 -3.38
N ASP A 55 -5.09 11.15 -4.12
CA ASP A 55 -4.90 10.89 -5.55
C ASP A 55 -4.33 9.49 -5.81
N ALA A 56 -3.34 9.06 -5.03
CA ALA A 56 -2.75 7.72 -5.15
C ALA A 56 -3.77 6.64 -4.75
N MET A 57 -4.56 6.89 -3.70
CA MET A 57 -5.67 6.04 -3.29
C MET A 57 -6.70 5.91 -4.42
N ARG A 58 -7.12 7.04 -5.00
CA ARG A 58 -8.07 7.05 -6.13
C ARG A 58 -7.52 6.30 -7.34
N ALA A 59 -6.25 6.48 -7.67
CA ALA A 59 -5.62 5.78 -8.78
C ALA A 59 -5.56 4.25 -8.54
N LEU A 60 -5.28 3.83 -7.31
CA LEU A 60 -5.32 2.41 -6.91
C LEU A 60 -6.74 1.83 -6.96
N MET A 61 -7.76 2.59 -6.55
CA MET A 61 -9.16 2.18 -6.68
C MET A 61 -9.54 1.96 -8.15
N VAL A 62 -9.21 2.91 -9.04
CA VAL A 62 -9.48 2.77 -10.48
C VAL A 62 -8.71 1.61 -11.09
N ALA A 63 -7.46 1.40 -10.67
CA ALA A 63 -6.64 0.26 -11.10
C ALA A 63 -7.27 -1.07 -10.67
N ALA A 64 -7.80 -1.15 -9.45
CA ALA A 64 -8.47 -2.33 -8.93
C ALA A 64 -9.81 -2.59 -9.63
N ASP A 65 -10.64 -1.56 -9.86
CA ASP A 65 -11.89 -1.67 -10.60
C ASP A 65 -11.67 -2.22 -12.02
N ARG A 66 -10.67 -1.70 -12.74
CA ARG A 66 -10.31 -2.19 -14.08
C ARG A 66 -9.74 -3.61 -14.08
N SER A 67 -9.15 -4.03 -12.97
CA SER A 67 -8.60 -5.38 -12.80
C SER A 67 -9.63 -6.37 -12.24
N GLY A 68 -10.85 -5.93 -11.94
CA GLY A 68 -11.89 -6.76 -11.31
C GLY A 68 -11.59 -7.13 -9.86
N ILE A 69 -10.72 -6.37 -9.19
CA ILE A 69 -10.27 -6.64 -7.83
C ILE A 69 -11.16 -5.88 -6.84
N GLY A 70 -11.86 -6.64 -5.99
CA GLY A 70 -12.64 -6.07 -4.90
C GLY A 70 -11.78 -5.40 -3.84
N TYR A 71 -12.16 -4.19 -3.43
CA TYR A 71 -11.50 -3.45 -2.37
C TYR A 71 -12.52 -2.89 -1.36
N SER A 72 -12.00 -2.57 -0.18
CA SER A 72 -12.72 -1.98 0.94
C SER A 72 -11.89 -0.85 1.54
N ALA A 73 -12.51 0.03 2.34
CA ALA A 73 -11.80 1.13 2.97
C ALA A 73 -10.58 0.67 3.81
N GLY A 74 -10.66 -0.52 4.41
CA GLY A 74 -9.55 -1.11 5.18
C GLY A 74 -8.32 -1.46 4.34
N ASP A 75 -8.45 -1.62 3.02
CA ASP A 75 -7.33 -1.97 2.15
C ASP A 75 -6.38 -0.81 1.86
N PHE A 76 -6.82 0.42 2.15
CA PHE A 76 -6.07 1.67 1.92
C PHE A 76 -5.56 2.31 3.21
N VAL A 77 -5.89 1.73 4.35
CA VAL A 77 -5.36 2.14 5.65
C VAL A 77 -4.03 1.40 5.83
N LEU A 78 -2.94 2.13 6.06
CA LEU A 78 -1.85 1.46 6.78
C LEU A 78 -2.37 1.22 8.17
N THR A 79 -2.45 -0.04 8.56
CA THR A 79 -2.29 -0.32 9.98
C THR A 79 -0.99 0.37 10.39
N ALA A 80 -1.11 1.41 11.22
CA ALA A 80 -0.01 1.77 12.08
C ALA A 80 0.51 0.45 12.67
N ASP A 81 1.82 0.32 12.85
CA ASP A 81 2.29 -0.60 13.87
C ASP A 81 1.38 -0.33 15.07
N GLN A 82 0.53 -1.30 15.46
CA GLN A 82 -0.01 -1.21 16.80
C GLN A 82 1.26 -1.13 17.63
N PRO A 83 1.57 0.00 18.33
CA PRO A 83 2.61 -0.08 19.33
C PRO A 83 2.17 -1.26 20.17
N GLY A 84 3.04 -2.28 20.25
CA GLY A 84 2.67 -3.57 20.81
C GLY A 84 1.80 -3.34 22.04
N GLU A 85 0.68 -4.06 22.10
CA GLU A 85 -0.09 -4.17 23.33
C GLU A 85 0.92 -4.61 24.39
N ALA A 86 1.45 -3.64 25.13
CA ALA A 86 2.33 -3.86 26.25
C ALA A 86 1.44 -4.53 27.27
N ALA A 87 1.79 -5.79 27.55
CA ALA A 87 1.30 -6.69 28.59
C ALA A 87 0.54 -6.04 29.76
#